data_AF-A0A7K0K2X7-F1
#
_entry.id   AF-A0A7K0K2X7-F1
#
_cell.length_a   1.000
_cell.length_b   1.000
_cell.length_c   1.000
_cell.angle_alpha   90.00
_cell.angle_beta   90.00
_cell.angle_gamma   90.00
#
_symmetry.space_group_name_H-M   'P 1'
#
loop_
_entity.id
_entity.type
_entity.pdbx_description
1 polymer ?
#
loop_
_entity_poly.entity_id
_entity_poly.type
_entity_poly.pdbx_seq_one_letter_code
_entity_poly.pdbx_strand_id
1 'polypeptide(L)'
;MSETCRLSRNPYRLVKSFCQDTGLGSLLKTTPRKETAMKLTLTIDPTVTETTVTIIAPKVNSEVRAIQALETDSLGRIIGTRGSDATVLDVRKVLAFFTKNKAVYARTANGDWRIKQRMYELESSLAASDFARISQSEIVNISAIENLDLSLTGTITVHLKDGSKFFVARRHLSTFKKKLGF
;
A
#
# COMPACT_ATOMS: atom_id res chain seq x y z
N MET A 1 -10.20 -12.25 -43.18
CA MET A 1 -10.36 -12.67 -41.77
C MET A 1 -9.32 -11.93 -40.95
N SER A 2 -9.74 -10.98 -40.12
CA SER A 2 -8.95 -10.44 -39.02
C SER A 2 -9.82 -9.43 -38.28
N GLU A 3 -10.43 -9.91 -37.21
CA GLU A 3 -11.28 -9.17 -36.29
C GLU A 3 -10.44 -8.19 -35.46
N THR A 4 -10.81 -6.91 -35.50
CA THR A 4 -10.39 -5.93 -34.49
C THR A 4 -11.30 -6.05 -33.27
N CYS A 5 -10.85 -6.80 -32.27
CA CYS A 5 -11.49 -6.85 -30.96
C CYS A 5 -11.24 -5.51 -30.23
N ARG A 6 -12.30 -4.71 -30.08
CA ARG A 6 -12.30 -3.44 -29.33
C ARG A 6 -12.79 -3.74 -27.91
N LEU A 7 -11.88 -4.05 -27.00
CA LEU A 7 -12.23 -4.27 -25.58
C LEU A 7 -12.38 -2.94 -24.82
N SER A 8 -13.65 -2.61 -24.61
CA SER A 8 -14.31 -2.01 -23.45
C SER A 8 -13.50 -1.21 -22.41
N ARG A 9 -13.93 0.05 -22.22
CA ARG A 9 -13.61 0.92 -21.10
C ARG A 9 -14.54 0.62 -19.90
N ASN A 10 -13.99 0.58 -18.68
CA ASN A 10 -14.36 1.42 -17.52
C ASN A 10 -14.39 0.65 -16.17
N PRO A 11 -13.53 0.99 -15.18
CA PRO A 11 -13.56 0.38 -13.84
C PRO A 11 -14.33 1.17 -12.78
N TYR A 12 -15.03 2.27 -13.09
CA TYR A 12 -15.78 3.04 -12.09
C TYR A 12 -17.27 3.11 -12.42
N ARG A 13 -18.04 2.10 -11.98
CA ARG A 13 -19.48 2.29 -11.71
C ARG A 13 -20.02 1.29 -10.70
N LEU A 14 -20.20 1.76 -9.47
CA LEU A 14 -21.06 1.17 -8.46
C LEU A 14 -21.90 2.31 -7.88
N VAL A 15 -23.12 2.52 -8.40
CA VAL A 15 -24.25 3.10 -7.64
C VAL A 15 -25.55 2.55 -8.23
N LYS A 16 -26.35 1.93 -7.36
CA LYS A 16 -27.74 1.52 -7.59
C LYS A 16 -28.63 2.75 -7.78
N SER A 17 -29.58 2.71 -8.72
CA SER A 17 -30.91 3.31 -8.49
C SER A 17 -31.97 2.70 -9.40
N PHE A 18 -32.95 2.08 -8.75
CA PHE A 18 -34.33 1.93 -9.19
C PHE A 18 -34.85 3.29 -9.69
N CYS A 19 -35.54 3.34 -10.83
CA CYS A 19 -36.58 4.34 -11.10
C CYS A 19 -37.45 3.84 -12.25
N GLN A 20 -38.71 3.56 -11.93
CA GLN A 20 -39.80 3.41 -12.88
C GLN A 20 -40.06 4.75 -13.58
N ASP A 21 -40.58 4.64 -14.80
CA ASP A 21 -41.04 5.73 -15.65
C ASP A 21 -41.90 6.74 -14.89
N THR A 22 -41.59 8.03 -15.07
CA THR A 22 -42.57 9.08 -15.40
C THR A 22 -41.88 10.45 -15.53
N GLY A 23 -42.03 11.06 -16.70
CA GLY A 23 -42.41 12.48 -16.83
C GLY A 23 -41.39 13.59 -16.50
N LEU A 24 -41.04 14.34 -17.55
CA LEU A 24 -40.64 15.75 -17.58
C LEU A 24 -39.38 16.20 -16.80
N GLY A 25 -38.47 16.84 -17.52
CA GLY A 25 -37.84 18.05 -16.99
C GLY A 25 -36.35 18.23 -17.29
N SER A 26 -36.09 19.23 -18.14
CA SER A 26 -34.88 20.07 -18.19
C SER A 26 -33.65 19.54 -18.96
N LEU A 27 -33.34 20.28 -20.03
CA LEU A 27 -32.05 20.33 -20.69
C LEU A 27 -30.97 20.76 -19.69
N LEU A 28 -30.25 19.80 -19.10
CA LEU A 28 -28.91 20.06 -18.59
C LEU A 28 -27.95 19.94 -19.78
N LYS A 29 -27.59 21.08 -20.37
CA LYS A 29 -26.43 21.20 -21.26
C LYS A 29 -25.19 20.84 -20.45
N THR A 30 -24.80 19.58 -20.45
CA THR A 30 -23.50 19.16 -19.96
C THR A 30 -22.47 19.63 -20.97
N THR A 31 -21.81 20.74 -20.67
CA THR A 31 -20.61 21.14 -21.37
C THR A 31 -19.57 20.03 -21.14
N PRO A 32 -18.97 19.44 -22.18
CA PRO A 32 -17.97 18.41 -21.97
C PRO A 32 -16.77 19.06 -21.28
N ARG A 33 -16.56 18.69 -20.02
CA ARG A 33 -15.34 19.02 -19.28
C ARG A 33 -14.20 18.40 -20.09
N LYS A 34 -13.29 19.23 -20.61
CA LYS A 34 -12.12 18.82 -21.41
C LYS A 34 -11.33 17.77 -20.62
N GLU A 35 -11.59 16.50 -20.90
CA GLU A 35 -10.96 15.37 -20.22
C GLU A 35 -9.51 15.34 -20.66
N THR A 36 -8.62 15.87 -19.82
CA THR A 36 -7.19 15.91 -20.10
C THR A 36 -6.65 14.54 -19.75
N ALA A 37 -6.71 13.61 -20.69
CA ALA A 37 -6.24 12.24 -20.47
C ALA A 37 -4.71 12.22 -20.41
N MET A 38 -4.14 11.57 -19.38
CA MET A 38 -2.72 11.31 -19.28
C MET A 38 -2.28 10.37 -20.41
N LYS A 39 -1.20 10.72 -21.12
CA LYS A 39 -0.55 9.86 -22.12
C LYS A 39 0.69 9.22 -21.50
N LEU A 40 0.72 7.89 -21.41
CA LEU A 40 1.89 7.13 -20.94
C LEU A 40 2.71 6.64 -22.14
N THR A 41 4.02 6.85 -22.11
CA THR A 41 4.98 6.29 -23.07
C THR A 41 5.98 5.45 -22.29
N LEU A 42 6.12 4.17 -22.63
CA LEU A 42 7.05 3.25 -22.00
C LEU A 42 8.13 2.87 -23.02
N THR A 43 9.37 3.16 -22.68
CA THR A 43 10.54 2.78 -23.47
C THR A 43 11.37 1.82 -22.63
N ILE A 44 11.56 0.60 -23.14
CA ILE A 44 12.38 -0.43 -22.49
C ILE A 44 13.63 -0.58 -23.36
N ASP A 45 14.77 -0.18 -22.80
CA ASP A 45 16.07 -0.31 -23.45
C ASP A 45 16.99 -1.15 -22.55
N PRO A 46 17.35 -2.38 -22.96
CA PRO A 46 18.23 -3.26 -22.18
C PRO A 46 19.65 -2.72 -21.99
N THR A 47 20.06 -1.69 -22.72
CA THR A 47 21.41 -1.10 -22.65
C THR A 47 21.54 -0.03 -21.56
N VAL A 48 20.42 0.41 -20.97
CA VAL A 48 20.38 1.43 -19.93
C VAL A 48 20.74 0.82 -18.56
N THR A 49 21.75 1.37 -17.90
CA THR A 49 22.26 0.89 -16.59
C THR A 49 21.49 1.43 -15.39
N GLU A 50 20.82 2.57 -15.53
CA GLU A 50 20.06 3.22 -14.45
C GLU A 50 18.62 3.52 -14.87
N THR A 51 17.65 3.07 -14.09
CA THR A 51 16.23 3.33 -14.33
C THR A 51 15.95 4.83 -14.22
N THR A 52 15.55 5.45 -15.33
CA THR A 52 15.22 6.88 -15.40
C THR A 52 13.73 7.07 -15.66
N VAL A 53 13.07 7.94 -14.89
CA VAL A 53 11.66 8.32 -15.07
C VAL A 53 11.58 9.81 -15.39
N THR A 54 11.11 10.16 -16.60
CA THR A 54 10.94 11.56 -17.01
C THR A 54 9.47 11.94 -17.00
N ILE A 55 9.09 12.91 -16.17
CA ILE A 55 7.71 13.40 -16.06
C ILE A 55 7.58 14.74 -16.81
N ILE A 56 6.82 14.76 -17.90
CA ILE A 56 6.55 15.97 -18.70
C ILE A 56 5.08 16.35 -18.53
N ALA A 57 4.80 17.50 -17.92
CA ALA A 57 3.44 17.96 -17.66
C ALA A 57 3.33 19.50 -17.76
N PRO A 58 2.16 20.05 -18.15
CA PRO A 58 1.95 21.50 -18.24
C PRO A 58 1.92 22.19 -16.88
N LYS A 59 1.60 21.45 -15.80
CA LYS A 59 1.66 21.89 -14.40
C LYS A 59 1.68 20.70 -13.45
N VAL A 60 2.14 20.91 -12.22
CA VAL A 60 2.00 19.92 -11.15
C VAL A 60 0.53 19.80 -10.76
N ASN A 61 -0.08 18.65 -11.03
CA ASN A 61 -1.46 18.30 -10.68
C ASN A 61 -1.49 17.05 -9.78
N SER A 62 -2.69 16.52 -9.49
CA SER A 62 -2.84 15.31 -8.65
C SER A 62 -2.15 14.07 -9.24
N GLU A 63 -2.14 13.92 -10.56
CA GLU A 63 -1.51 12.78 -11.26
C GLU A 63 0.02 12.88 -11.19
N VAL A 64 0.58 14.06 -11.48
CA VAL A 64 2.02 14.34 -11.37
C VAL A 64 2.50 14.11 -9.93
N ARG A 65 1.75 14.56 -8.92
CA ARG A 65 2.08 14.33 -7.51
C ARG A 65 2.09 12.84 -7.14
N ALA A 66 1.18 12.04 -7.70
CA ALA A 66 1.15 10.60 -7.46
C ALA A 66 2.39 9.90 -8.03
N ILE A 67 2.89 10.36 -9.18
CA ILE A 67 4.11 9.82 -9.80
C ILE A 67 5.36 10.30 -9.04
N GLN A 68 5.39 11.55 -8.58
CA GLN A 68 6.47 12.06 -7.72
C GLN A 68 6.57 11.30 -6.39
N ALA A 69 5.44 10.84 -5.84
CA ALA A 69 5.44 10.00 -4.64
C ALA A 69 6.09 8.62 -4.85
N LEU A 70 6.40 8.24 -6.10
CA LEU A 70 7.21 7.05 -6.40
C LEU A 70 8.71 7.32 -6.24
N GLU A 71 9.16 8.58 -6.40
CA GLU A 71 10.54 9.02 -6.14
C GLU A 71 10.79 9.14 -4.64
N THR A 72 9.81 9.73 -3.93
CA THR A 72 9.90 9.85 -2.49
C THR A 72 9.65 8.50 -1.87
N ASP A 73 10.74 7.87 -1.44
CA ASP A 73 10.82 6.77 -0.49
C ASP A 73 9.83 7.01 0.68
N SER A 74 8.56 6.67 0.48
CA SER A 74 7.46 7.03 1.38
C SER A 74 7.49 6.21 2.66
N LEU A 75 8.30 5.14 2.67
CA LEU A 75 8.77 4.50 3.88
C LEU A 75 10.05 5.21 4.33
N GLY A 76 9.84 6.31 5.07
CA GLY A 76 10.92 7.13 5.59
C GLY A 76 11.88 6.39 6.54
N ARG A 77 12.87 7.11 7.06
CA ARG A 77 13.78 6.59 8.10
C ARG A 77 13.15 6.78 9.48
N ILE A 78 13.39 5.84 10.38
CA ILE A 78 13.01 5.97 11.80
C ILE A 78 14.22 5.79 12.70
N ILE A 79 14.20 6.39 13.88
CA ILE A 79 15.25 6.18 14.88
C ILE A 79 14.86 5.03 15.79
N GLY A 80 15.65 3.97 15.76
CA GLY A 80 15.57 2.84 16.68
C GLY A 80 16.65 2.94 17.75
N THR A 81 16.34 2.57 18.99
CA THR A 81 17.31 2.54 20.09
C THR A 81 17.47 1.13 20.66
N ARG A 82 18.70 0.80 21.05
CA ARG A 82 19.06 -0.45 21.72
C ARG A 82 20.15 -0.16 22.75
N GLY A 83 19.83 -0.29 24.03
CA GLY A 83 20.73 0.16 25.10
C GLY A 83 20.94 1.68 25.03
N SER A 84 22.20 2.10 25.00
CA SER A 84 22.63 3.50 24.83
C SER A 84 22.60 3.98 23.37
N ASP A 85 22.53 3.06 22.41
CA ASP A 85 22.81 3.37 21.01
C ASP A 85 21.52 3.72 20.25
N ALA A 86 21.61 4.75 19.41
CA ALA A 86 20.58 5.13 18.46
C ALA A 86 21.04 4.78 17.04
N THR A 87 20.17 4.13 16.28
CA THR A 87 20.43 3.70 14.91
C THR A 87 19.32 4.22 14.00
N VAL A 88 19.71 4.76 12.85
CA VAL A 88 18.77 5.12 11.78
C VAL A 88 18.37 3.84 11.06
N LEU A 89 17.08 3.50 11.11
CA LEU A 89 16.52 2.33 10.45
C LEU A 89 15.83 2.74 9.16
N ASP A 90 16.13 2.02 8.09
CA ASP A 90 15.33 2.04 6.86
C ASP A 90 14.06 1.23 7.10
N VAL A 91 12.90 1.87 7.01
CA VAL A 91 11.61 1.22 7.28
C VAL A 91 11.35 0.07 6.31
N ARG A 92 11.86 0.12 5.08
CA ARG A 92 11.70 -1.00 4.11
C ARG A 92 12.38 -2.29 4.58
N LYS A 93 13.42 -2.16 5.41
CA LYS A 93 14.14 -3.29 6.01
C LYS A 93 13.52 -3.76 7.32
N VAL A 94 12.47 -3.09 7.80
CA VAL A 94 11.71 -3.53 8.98
C VAL A 94 10.76 -4.66 8.56
N LEU A 95 10.85 -5.78 9.27
CA LEU A 95 10.06 -6.98 9.05
C LEU A 95 8.69 -6.86 9.73
N ALA A 96 8.66 -6.28 10.94
CA ALA A 96 7.45 -6.03 11.70
C ALA A 96 7.63 -4.89 12.70
N PHE A 97 6.53 -4.23 13.05
CA PHE A 97 6.42 -3.39 14.23
C PHE A 97 5.55 -4.08 15.25
N PHE A 98 5.95 -4.08 16.51
CA PHE A 98 5.18 -4.72 17.57
C PHE A 98 5.34 -4.02 18.91
N THR A 99 4.32 -4.14 19.76
CA THR A 99 4.37 -3.62 21.14
C THR A 99 4.84 -4.71 22.10
N LYS A 100 5.85 -4.40 22.92
CA LYS A 100 6.33 -5.24 24.03
C LYS A 100 6.63 -4.35 25.23
N ASN A 101 6.28 -4.75 26.45
CA ASN A 101 6.58 -3.98 27.68
C ASN A 101 6.20 -2.48 27.59
N LYS A 102 5.00 -2.17 27.08
CA LYS A 102 4.47 -0.81 26.88
C LYS A 102 5.29 0.09 25.92
N ALA A 103 6.20 -0.48 25.14
CA ALA A 103 6.98 0.23 24.12
C ALA A 103 6.79 -0.42 22.75
N VAL A 104 6.96 0.38 21.69
CA VAL A 104 6.91 -0.11 20.31
C VAL A 104 8.32 -0.45 19.85
N TYR A 105 8.45 -1.57 19.16
CA TYR A 105 9.69 -2.07 18.59
C TYR A 105 9.56 -2.25 17.09
N ALA A 106 10.64 -1.99 16.38
CA ALA A 106 10.85 -2.38 14.99
C ALA A 106 11.74 -3.62 14.97
N ARG A 107 11.28 -4.70 14.35
CA ARG A 107 12.07 -5.90 14.07
C ARG A 107 12.78 -5.77 12.74
N THR A 108 14.07 -6.02 12.71
CA THR A 108 14.83 -6.19 11.45
C THR A 108 15.68 -7.45 11.55
N ALA A 109 16.40 -7.80 10.48
CA ALA A 109 17.30 -8.94 10.47
C ALA A 109 18.39 -8.89 11.58
N ASN A 110 18.75 -7.70 12.09
CA ASN A 110 19.78 -7.57 13.14
C ASN A 110 19.19 -7.44 14.57
N GLY A 111 17.91 -7.74 14.76
CA GLY A 111 17.24 -7.80 16.06
C GLY A 111 16.03 -6.86 16.21
N ASP A 112 15.78 -6.41 17.44
CA ASP A 112 14.66 -5.52 17.77
C ASP A 112 15.18 -4.17 18.28
N TRP A 113 14.64 -3.07 17.77
CA TRP A 113 14.95 -1.71 18.23
C TRP A 113 13.70 -1.05 18.77
N ARG A 114 13.83 -0.41 19.92
CA ARG A 114 12.75 0.43 20.46
C ARG A 114 12.62 1.70 19.63
N ILE A 115 11.40 2.09 19.29
CA ILE A 115 11.14 3.33 18.55
C ILE A 115 10.28 4.29 19.39
N LYS A 116 10.23 5.56 18.99
CA LYS A 116 9.43 6.58 19.68
C LYS A 116 7.97 6.61 19.21
N GLN A 117 7.75 6.26 17.95
CA GLN A 117 6.45 6.30 17.30
C GLN A 117 5.46 5.39 18.01
N ARG A 118 4.22 5.87 18.10
CA ARG A 118 3.10 5.07 18.56
C ARG A 118 2.55 4.23 17.40
N MET A 119 1.86 3.16 17.76
CA MET A 119 1.37 2.20 16.78
C MET A 119 0.34 2.80 15.81
N TYR A 120 -0.51 3.74 16.24
CA TYR A 120 -1.45 4.43 15.35
C TYR A 120 -0.76 5.41 14.38
N GLU A 121 0.39 5.97 14.79
CA GLU A 121 1.20 6.85 13.94
C GLU A 121 1.86 6.02 12.85
N LEU A 122 2.42 4.86 13.21
CA LEU A 122 2.92 3.89 12.26
C LEU A 122 1.83 3.48 11.28
N GLU A 123 0.67 3.03 11.76
CA GLU A 123 -0.43 2.59 10.91
C GLU A 123 -0.86 3.67 9.90
N SER A 124 -0.91 4.94 10.31
CA SER A 124 -1.21 6.07 9.43
C SER A 124 -0.10 6.33 8.40
N SER A 125 1.16 6.36 8.84
CA SER A 125 2.32 6.61 7.97
C SER A 125 2.60 5.48 6.97
N LEU A 126 2.24 4.25 7.34
CA LEU A 126 2.46 3.04 6.55
C LEU A 126 1.25 2.66 5.68
N ALA A 127 0.18 3.45 5.68
CA ALA A 127 -1.09 3.08 5.04
C ALA A 127 -0.95 2.73 3.55
N ALA A 128 -0.13 3.49 2.82
CA ALA A 128 0.11 3.32 1.38
C ALA A 128 1.21 2.29 1.03
N SER A 129 1.72 1.55 2.02
CA SER A 129 2.86 0.63 1.85
C SER A 129 2.50 -0.84 2.06
N ASP A 130 3.48 -1.72 1.86
CA ASP A 130 3.40 -3.17 2.08
C ASP A 130 3.24 -3.58 3.55
N PHE A 131 2.91 -2.68 4.47
CA PHE A 131 2.71 -3.01 5.88
C PHE A 131 1.24 -3.25 6.21
N ALA A 132 0.91 -4.43 6.75
CA ALA A 132 -0.44 -4.75 7.18
C ALA A 132 -0.59 -4.77 8.70
N ARG A 133 -1.61 -4.09 9.20
CA ARG A 133 -2.07 -4.22 10.58
C ARG A 133 -2.70 -5.60 10.78
N ILE A 134 -2.13 -6.41 11.65
CA ILE A 134 -2.61 -7.77 11.91
C ILE A 134 -3.20 -7.95 13.31
N SER A 135 -2.87 -7.06 14.24
CA SER A 135 -3.45 -7.01 15.58
C SER A 135 -3.43 -5.58 16.12
N GLN A 136 -3.96 -5.37 17.33
CA GLN A 136 -3.86 -4.06 18.00
C GLN A 136 -2.41 -3.71 18.38
N SER A 137 -1.52 -4.71 18.46
CA SER A 137 -0.15 -4.55 18.89
C SER A 137 0.88 -4.82 17.80
N GLU A 138 0.47 -5.26 16.60
CA GLU A 138 1.41 -5.67 15.54
C GLU A 138 1.03 -5.13 14.16
N ILE A 139 2.06 -4.78 13.39
CA ILE A 139 2.02 -4.45 11.96
C ILE A 139 3.14 -5.28 11.31
N VAL A 140 2.86 -6.02 10.25
CA VAL A 140 3.86 -6.84 9.55
C VAL A 140 4.11 -6.31 8.14
N ASN A 141 5.34 -6.41 7.67
CA ASN A 141 5.70 -6.14 6.29
C ASN A 141 5.32 -7.37 5.43
N ILE A 142 4.38 -7.20 4.50
CA ILE A 142 3.92 -8.23 3.57
C ILE A 142 5.08 -8.76 2.74
N SER A 143 5.96 -7.88 2.28
CA SER A 143 7.16 -8.25 1.50
C SER A 143 8.19 -9.05 2.31
N ALA A 144 8.04 -9.10 3.64
CA ALA A 144 8.84 -9.92 4.55
C ALA A 144 8.21 -11.28 4.90
N ILE A 145 6.98 -11.56 4.45
CA ILE A 145 6.30 -12.83 4.69
C ILE A 145 7.01 -13.92 3.87
N GLU A 146 7.31 -15.03 4.54
CA GLU A 146 7.81 -16.25 3.91
C GLU A 146 6.66 -17.18 3.55
N ASN A 147 5.74 -17.42 4.49
CA ASN A 147 4.55 -18.23 4.25
C ASN A 147 3.41 -17.87 5.21
N LEU A 148 2.21 -18.32 4.85
CA LEU A 148 0.99 -18.18 5.65
C LEU A 148 0.45 -19.57 5.96
N ASP A 149 0.22 -19.83 7.25
CA ASP A 149 -0.43 -21.05 7.70
C ASP A 149 -1.90 -20.76 8.03
N LEU A 150 -2.78 -21.46 7.31
CA LEU A 150 -4.24 -21.35 7.37
C LEU A 150 -4.88 -22.50 8.17
N SER A 151 -4.08 -23.40 8.76
CA SER A 151 -4.57 -24.58 9.48
C SER A 151 -5.37 -24.22 10.73
N LEU A 152 -5.09 -23.06 11.33
CA LEU A 152 -5.73 -22.63 12.56
C LEU A 152 -7.09 -21.97 12.28
N THR A 153 -8.17 -22.69 12.58
CA THR A 153 -9.54 -22.23 12.34
C THR A 153 -9.80 -20.83 12.90
N GLY A 154 -10.19 -19.92 12.02
CA GLY A 154 -10.59 -18.56 12.38
C GLY A 154 -9.45 -17.55 12.51
N THR A 155 -8.21 -17.90 12.19
CA THR A 155 -7.07 -16.96 12.11
C THR A 155 -6.08 -17.40 11.02
N ILE A 156 -5.01 -16.63 10.85
CA ILE A 156 -3.89 -16.93 9.95
C ILE A 156 -2.62 -16.74 10.76
N THR A 157 -1.72 -17.71 10.69
CA THR A 157 -0.37 -17.57 11.21
C THR A 157 0.53 -17.02 10.09
N VAL A 158 1.26 -15.95 10.38
CA VAL A 158 2.21 -15.32 9.47
C VAL A 158 3.62 -15.75 9.88
N HIS A 159 4.35 -16.35 8.95
CA HIS A 159 5.77 -16.66 9.11
C HIS A 159 6.58 -15.64 8.32
N LEU A 160 7.52 -14.96 8.98
CA LEU A 160 8.44 -14.03 8.33
C LEU A 160 9.75 -14.71 7.97
N LYS A 161 10.49 -14.12 7.03
CA LYS A 161 11.79 -14.61 6.52
C LYS A 161 12.89 -14.78 7.59
N ASP A 162 12.74 -14.18 8.77
CA ASP A 162 13.66 -14.35 9.91
C ASP A 162 13.24 -15.49 10.85
N GLY A 163 12.21 -16.26 10.48
CA GLY A 163 11.64 -17.36 11.27
C GLY A 163 10.66 -16.89 12.35
N SER A 164 10.44 -15.59 12.51
CA SER A 164 9.46 -15.09 13.48
C SER A 164 8.02 -15.38 13.04
N LYS A 165 7.15 -15.57 14.04
CA LYS A 165 5.75 -15.96 13.84
C LYS A 165 4.81 -14.94 14.48
N PHE A 166 3.76 -14.58 13.76
CA PHE A 166 2.71 -13.66 14.22
C PHE A 166 1.32 -14.23 13.93
N PHE A 167 0.30 -13.80 14.67
CA PHE A 167 -1.08 -14.25 14.48
C PHE A 167 -1.99 -13.10 14.06
N VAL A 168 -2.76 -13.30 13.01
CA VAL A 168 -3.73 -12.30 12.53
C VAL A 168 -4.97 -12.35 13.40
N ALA A 169 -5.18 -11.31 14.21
CA ALA A 169 -6.38 -11.21 15.04
C ALA A 169 -7.64 -11.20 14.16
N ARG A 170 -8.69 -11.92 14.57
CA ARG A 170 -9.93 -12.12 13.78
C ARG A 170 -10.50 -10.83 13.19
N ARG A 171 -10.49 -9.74 13.98
CA ARG A 171 -11.01 -8.43 13.57
C ARG A 171 -10.20 -7.77 12.43
N HIS A 172 -8.93 -8.12 12.27
CA HIS A 172 -8.05 -7.61 11.21
C HIS A 172 -7.96 -8.57 10.01
N LEU A 173 -8.52 -9.78 10.13
CA LEU A 173 -8.40 -10.82 9.12
C LEU A 173 -8.95 -10.39 7.74
N SER A 174 -10.09 -9.70 7.72
CA SER A 174 -10.70 -9.21 6.48
C SER A 174 -9.82 -8.16 5.79
N THR A 175 -9.28 -7.20 6.54
CA THR A 175 -8.39 -6.16 6.04
C THR A 175 -7.05 -6.74 5.56
N PHE A 176 -6.51 -7.70 6.31
CA PHE A 176 -5.27 -8.40 5.96
C PHE A 176 -5.41 -9.18 4.65
N LYS A 177 -6.50 -9.95 4.49
CA LYS A 177 -6.81 -10.69 3.26
C LYS A 177 -6.89 -9.77 2.03
N LYS A 178 -7.61 -8.64 2.16
CA LYS A 178 -7.68 -7.64 1.09
C LYS A 178 -6.31 -7.10 0.69
N LYS A 179 -5.42 -6.85 1.65
CA LYS A 179 -4.05 -6.38 1.37
C LYS A 179 -3.20 -7.42 0.62
N LEU A 180 -3.48 -8.71 0.80
CA LEU A 180 -2.80 -9.80 0.12
C LEU A 180 -3.41 -10.15 -1.25
N GLY A 181 -4.52 -9.53 -1.64
CA GLY A 181 -5.19 -9.80 -2.92
C GLY A 181 -6.07 -11.05 -2.92
N PHE A 182 -6.50 -11.53 -1.75
CA PHE A 182 -7.59 -12.50 -1.63
C PHE A 182 -8.97 -11.87 -1.85
#